data_AF-A0A8T1Y951-F1
#
_entry.id   AF-A0A8T1Y951-F1
#
_cell.length_a   1.000
_cell.length_b   1.000
_cell.length_c   1.000
_cell.angle_alpha   90.00
_cell.angle_beta   90.00
_cell.angle_gamma   90.00
#
_symmetry.space_group_name_H-M   'P 1'
#
loop_
_entity.id
_entity.type
_entity.pdbx_description
1 polymer ?
#
loop_
_entity_poly.entity_id
_entity_poly.type
_entity_poly.pdbx_seq_one_letter_code
_entity_poly.pdbx_strand_id
1 'polypeptide(L)'
;MALPTYTMACFKLPSTVCQQIASVMAEFWWKNKKDSRGMHWKAWDQLSKPKSEGGLGFRDIEAFNIAMLGKQLWRIITKKESLLGRIYKSRYFSNSDPLLAPLGSRPSFAWKSIHAAQDLIKQGFRIVVGNGASTEIWQHQWLSAKPARGVQSVNWNQQRICRSVASLRYVKDLLVANGREWNMDLIHTVFPEVVVQQIAQIRPGGLNTEDSFAWDYSNNGQYSVKSGYWVLMEVIRRKNRPQEVLQPSLNPIFQQVWKTDASPKLQHFLWKCVSNCLSVAGNLSYRHLAREGSCIRCPSQVETVNHLLFKCAFARLVWAISPIPAPPGSEWSDSLYQNIYYLQNINQEHSQLNLEGCLAPWILWRLWKSRNDYIFKGREISAQEVIRRAKEDEEEWRMRKEQSSQLPQVVRTEQHRAKWKSPQPGWVKCNTDGAWNAESINCGIGWILRDHEKKVLWLGARSLPRVGKVLEVEVESLRWAVLSMARFNYRKVIFETDSQQLVSLIKGEQENNHLNPMIQDIKHLLQQFEEYRVEFTFREGNGVADRIAKESLSFENHDPKLYSIMPMWIKPFVDIDNM
;
A
#
# COMPACT_ATOMS: atom_id res chain seq x y z
N MET A 1 23.25 -10.77 1.39
CA MET A 1 21.97 -11.52 1.50
C MET A 1 21.55 -12.25 0.20
N ALA A 2 22.26 -12.15 -0.93
CA ALA A 2 21.83 -12.80 -2.18
C ALA A 2 21.75 -14.34 -2.07
N LEU A 3 22.77 -15.02 -1.51
CA LEU A 3 22.82 -16.48 -1.42
C LEU A 3 21.66 -17.11 -0.60
N PRO A 4 21.37 -16.64 0.63
CA PRO A 4 20.28 -17.21 1.43
C PRO A 4 18.89 -16.99 0.83
N THR A 5 18.73 -15.94 0.00
CA THR A 5 17.42 -15.58 -0.58
C THR A 5 16.90 -16.65 -1.52
N TYR A 6 17.75 -17.25 -2.34
CA TYR A 6 17.35 -18.35 -3.23
C TYR A 6 16.90 -19.58 -2.45
N THR A 7 17.65 -19.95 -1.41
CA THR A 7 17.29 -21.09 -0.56
C THR A 7 15.97 -20.84 0.17
N MET A 8 15.81 -19.66 0.77
CA MET A 8 14.57 -19.26 1.44
C MET A 8 13.36 -19.11 0.49
N ALA A 9 13.58 -18.96 -0.81
CA ALA A 9 12.49 -18.92 -1.79
C ALA A 9 11.94 -20.31 -2.12
N CYS A 10 12.70 -21.37 -1.83
CA CYS A 10 12.33 -22.76 -2.11
C CYS A 10 12.05 -23.57 -0.85
N PHE A 11 12.73 -23.26 0.25
CA PHE A 11 12.72 -24.05 1.48
C PHE A 11 12.49 -23.20 2.72
N LYS A 12 11.78 -23.78 3.70
CA LYS A 12 11.66 -23.23 5.04
C LYS A 12 12.93 -23.57 5.80
N LEU A 13 13.69 -22.55 6.18
CA LEU A 13 14.85 -22.70 7.01
C LEU A 13 14.43 -23.13 8.43
N PRO A 14 15.23 -23.97 9.11
CA PRO A 14 15.05 -24.22 10.53
C PRO A 14 15.10 -22.90 11.32
N SER A 15 14.26 -22.78 12.35
CA SER A 15 14.21 -21.59 13.21
C SER A 15 15.57 -21.27 13.84
N THR A 16 16.35 -22.31 14.19
CA THR A 16 17.72 -22.17 14.70
C THR A 16 18.66 -21.50 13.72
N VAL A 17 18.57 -21.84 12.43
CA VAL A 17 19.37 -21.20 11.37
C VAL A 17 18.95 -19.74 11.18
N CYS A 18 17.64 -19.46 11.19
CA CYS A 18 17.14 -18.08 11.15
C CYS A 18 17.66 -17.24 12.33
N GLN A 19 17.70 -17.81 13.54
CA GLN A 19 18.24 -17.18 14.74
C GLN A 19 19.75 -16.94 14.63
N GLN A 20 20.52 -17.91 14.10
CA GLN A 20 21.96 -17.74 13.87
C GLN A 20 22.24 -16.61 12.87
N ILE A 21 21.49 -16.54 11.76
CA ILE A 21 21.60 -15.45 10.77
C ILE A 21 21.27 -14.11 11.45
N ALA A 22 20.19 -14.05 12.23
CA ALA A 22 19.82 -12.86 12.98
C ALA A 22 20.91 -12.45 13.99
N SER A 23 21.55 -13.40 14.66
CA SER A 23 22.67 -13.15 15.58
C SER A 23 23.85 -12.52 14.85
N VAL A 24 24.29 -13.08 13.72
CA VAL A 24 25.39 -12.53 12.92
C VAL A 24 25.08 -11.12 12.43
N MET A 25 23.83 -10.87 12.01
CA MET A 25 23.39 -9.53 11.61
C MET A 25 23.38 -8.55 12.79
N ALA A 26 22.93 -8.98 13.96
CA ALA A 26 22.91 -8.18 15.19
C ALA A 26 24.34 -7.86 15.65
N GLU A 27 25.23 -8.85 15.67
CA GLU A 27 26.64 -8.69 16.01
C GLU A 27 27.30 -7.70 15.05
N PHE A 28 27.13 -7.89 13.73
CA PHE A 28 27.67 -6.97 12.74
C PHE A 28 27.18 -5.54 12.97
N TRP A 29 25.89 -5.37 13.26
CA TRP A 29 25.29 -4.06 13.50
C TRP A 29 25.83 -3.36 14.75
N TRP A 30 26.03 -4.10 15.84
CA TRP A 30 26.47 -3.54 17.12
C TRP A 30 27.99 -3.47 17.28
N LYS A 31 28.75 -4.06 16.36
CA LYS A 31 30.21 -4.10 16.37
C LYS A 31 30.82 -2.76 15.97
N ASN A 32 31.69 -2.23 16.83
CA ASN A 32 32.36 -0.93 16.63
C ASN A 32 33.78 -1.04 16.04
N LYS A 33 34.44 -2.21 16.19
CA LYS A 33 35.80 -2.56 15.72
C LYS A 33 35.88 -4.06 15.45
N LYS A 34 36.83 -4.50 14.60
CA LYS A 34 37.04 -5.92 14.24
C LYS A 34 37.14 -6.87 15.45
N ASP A 35 37.67 -6.42 16.59
CA ASP A 35 37.87 -7.27 17.78
C ASP A 35 36.92 -6.99 18.95
N SER A 36 35.94 -6.10 18.77
CA SER A 36 34.93 -5.84 19.80
C SER A 36 33.67 -6.66 19.54
N ARG A 37 33.07 -7.23 20.59
CA ARG A 37 31.74 -7.89 20.50
C ARG A 37 30.60 -6.91 20.25
N GLY A 38 30.81 -5.61 20.49
CA GLY A 38 29.74 -4.63 20.41
C GLY A 38 28.75 -4.73 21.59
N MET A 39 27.91 -3.72 21.77
CA MET A 39 26.86 -3.73 22.81
C MET A 39 25.48 -3.73 22.16
N HIS A 40 24.69 -4.76 22.44
CA HIS A 40 23.34 -4.91 21.91
C HIS A 40 22.36 -4.05 22.71
N TRP A 41 22.24 -2.77 22.35
CA TRP A 41 21.39 -1.81 23.07
C TRP A 41 19.90 -2.09 22.95
N LYS A 42 19.48 -2.76 21.87
CA LYS A 42 18.08 -3.09 21.61
C LYS A 42 17.98 -4.51 21.07
N ALA A 43 16.95 -5.24 21.49
CA ALA A 43 16.70 -6.60 21.04
C ALA A 43 16.38 -6.62 19.53
N TRP A 44 16.74 -7.71 18.85
CA TRP A 44 16.64 -7.81 17.38
C TRP A 44 15.20 -7.71 16.89
N ASP A 45 14.26 -8.32 17.60
CA ASP A 45 12.82 -8.23 17.33
C ASP A 45 12.31 -6.78 17.31
N GLN A 46 12.86 -5.93 18.18
CA GLN A 46 12.54 -4.50 18.23
C GLN A 46 13.23 -3.72 17.10
N LEU A 47 14.44 -4.12 16.69
CA LEU A 47 15.12 -3.54 15.52
C LEU A 47 14.42 -3.92 14.21
N SER A 48 13.76 -5.08 14.17
CA SER A 48 12.99 -5.52 13.01
C SER A 48 11.65 -4.81 12.81
N LYS A 49 11.19 -4.04 13.80
CA LYS A 49 10.01 -3.19 13.66
C LYS A 49 10.22 -2.09 12.62
N PRO A 50 9.15 -1.55 12.01
CA PRO A 50 9.24 -0.38 11.16
C PRO A 50 9.92 0.81 11.86
N LYS A 51 10.59 1.66 11.08
CA LYS A 51 11.17 2.92 11.55
C LYS A 51 10.16 3.83 12.26
N SER A 52 8.92 3.82 11.78
CA SER A 52 7.78 4.56 12.36
C SER A 52 7.32 4.05 13.72
N GLU A 53 7.75 2.85 14.12
CA GLU A 53 7.43 2.22 15.42
C GLU A 53 8.69 2.04 16.29
N GLY A 54 9.75 2.79 15.98
CA GLY A 54 10.99 2.80 16.75
C GLY A 54 11.97 1.66 16.44
N GLY A 55 11.71 0.83 15.44
CA GLY A 55 12.72 -0.10 14.92
C GLY A 55 13.62 0.53 13.86
N LEU A 56 14.40 -0.31 13.17
CA LEU A 56 15.27 0.08 12.05
C LEU A 56 14.80 -0.50 10.71
N GLY A 57 13.73 -1.30 10.70
CA GLY A 57 13.22 -1.98 9.51
C GLY A 57 14.06 -3.16 9.06
N PHE A 58 14.87 -3.75 9.95
CA PHE A 58 15.55 -5.01 9.65
C PHE A 58 14.54 -6.13 9.43
N ARG A 59 14.85 -7.06 8.53
CA ARG A 59 13.92 -8.15 8.25
C ARG A 59 14.02 -9.21 9.32
N ASP A 60 12.88 -9.63 9.84
CA ASP A 60 12.76 -10.91 10.53
C ASP A 60 12.95 -12.02 9.50
N ILE A 61 13.99 -12.84 9.68
CA ILE A 61 14.42 -13.81 8.67
C ILE A 61 13.38 -14.92 8.48
N GLU A 62 12.74 -15.37 9.55
CA GLU A 62 11.72 -16.40 9.47
C GLU A 62 10.46 -15.89 8.77
N ALA A 63 9.96 -14.71 9.14
CA ALA A 63 8.84 -14.10 8.45
C ALA A 63 9.16 -13.80 6.99
N PHE A 64 10.37 -13.32 6.69
CA PHE A 64 10.80 -13.08 5.32
C PHE A 64 10.85 -14.38 4.50
N ASN A 65 11.32 -15.49 5.09
CA ASN A 65 11.32 -16.80 4.47
C ASN A 65 9.91 -17.30 4.16
N ILE A 66 8.98 -17.26 5.12
CA ILE A 66 7.56 -17.63 4.89
C ILE A 66 6.92 -16.75 3.81
N ALA A 67 7.20 -15.44 3.81
CA ALA A 67 6.68 -14.54 2.77
C ALA A 67 7.19 -14.90 1.35
N MET A 68 8.41 -15.40 1.22
CA MET A 68 8.91 -15.88 -0.07
C MET A 68 8.27 -17.20 -0.49
N LEU A 69 8.08 -18.13 0.45
CA LEU A 69 7.37 -19.38 0.20
C LEU A 69 5.91 -19.12 -0.18
N GLY A 70 5.27 -18.10 0.41
CA GLY A 70 3.96 -17.62 0.00
C GLY A 70 3.90 -17.18 -1.46
N LYS A 71 5.00 -16.62 -2.01
CA LYS A 71 5.07 -16.28 -3.44
C LYS A 71 5.02 -17.54 -4.32
N GLN A 72 5.64 -18.64 -3.89
CA GLN A 72 5.57 -19.91 -4.62
C GLN A 72 4.17 -20.51 -4.54
N LEU A 73 3.56 -20.52 -3.35
CA LEU A 73 2.18 -20.97 -3.18
C LEU A 73 1.21 -20.17 -4.05
N TRP A 74 1.37 -18.84 -4.08
CA TRP A 74 0.59 -17.95 -4.95
C TRP A 74 0.72 -18.30 -6.43
N ARG A 75 1.94 -18.64 -6.89
CA ARG A 75 2.16 -19.08 -8.29
C ARG A 75 1.49 -20.43 -8.58
N ILE A 76 1.52 -21.36 -7.63
CA ILE A 76 0.83 -22.66 -7.76
C ILE A 76 -0.69 -22.45 -7.92
N ILE A 77 -1.26 -21.51 -7.15
CA ILE A 77 -2.68 -21.15 -7.21
C ILE A 77 -3.05 -20.49 -8.55
N THR A 78 -2.26 -19.49 -8.97
CA THR A 78 -2.61 -18.61 -10.10
C THR A 78 -2.15 -19.14 -11.46
N LYS A 79 -1.11 -19.98 -11.52
CA LYS A 79 -0.55 -20.55 -12.77
C LYS A 79 -0.64 -22.08 -12.72
N LYS A 80 -1.88 -22.59 -12.70
CA LYS A 80 -2.21 -24.02 -12.56
C LYS A 80 -1.51 -24.92 -13.59
N GLU A 81 -1.34 -24.44 -14.82
CA GLU A 81 -0.72 -25.19 -15.92
C GLU A 81 0.81 -25.23 -15.89
N SER A 82 1.44 -24.45 -14.99
CA SER A 82 2.88 -24.54 -14.80
C SER A 82 3.30 -25.95 -14.41
N LEU A 83 4.49 -26.40 -14.86
CA LEU A 83 5.00 -27.74 -14.53
C LEU A 83 4.98 -28.00 -13.01
N LEU A 84 5.38 -26.99 -12.23
CA LEU A 84 5.34 -27.05 -10.78
C LEU A 84 3.91 -27.20 -10.25
N GLY A 85 2.97 -26.40 -10.76
CA GLY A 85 1.55 -26.49 -10.38
C GLY A 85 0.97 -27.89 -10.64
N ARG A 86 1.22 -28.44 -11.83
CA ARG A 86 0.74 -29.78 -12.23
C ARG A 86 1.33 -30.91 -11.37
N ILE A 87 2.64 -30.88 -11.10
CA ILE A 87 3.31 -31.87 -10.25
C ILE A 87 2.80 -31.82 -8.80
N TYR A 88 2.67 -30.61 -8.23
CA TYR A 88 2.22 -30.47 -6.85
C TYR A 88 0.74 -30.82 -6.70
N LYS A 89 -0.09 -30.47 -7.68
CA LYS A 89 -1.49 -30.88 -7.72
C LYS A 89 -1.62 -32.40 -7.73
N SER A 90 -0.97 -33.09 -8.66
CA SER A 90 -1.09 -34.55 -8.77
C SER A 90 -0.61 -35.28 -7.51
N ARG A 91 0.43 -34.77 -6.84
CA ARG A 91 1.03 -35.44 -5.68
C ARG A 91 0.39 -35.10 -4.33
N TYR A 92 -0.04 -33.85 -4.11
CA TYR A 92 -0.40 -33.37 -2.78
C TYR A 92 -1.84 -32.88 -2.64
N PHE A 93 -2.50 -32.48 -3.73
CA PHE A 93 -3.86 -31.95 -3.70
C PHE A 93 -4.61 -32.31 -4.99
N SER A 94 -4.65 -33.59 -5.33
CA SER A 94 -5.23 -34.07 -6.60
C SER A 94 -6.70 -33.67 -6.74
N ASN A 95 -7.45 -33.77 -5.63
CA ASN A 95 -8.89 -33.53 -5.54
C ASN A 95 -9.25 -32.34 -4.63
N SER A 96 -8.30 -31.47 -4.30
CA SER A 96 -8.53 -30.34 -3.38
C SER A 96 -7.86 -29.05 -3.86
N ASP A 97 -8.19 -27.94 -3.20
CA ASP A 97 -7.49 -26.66 -3.40
C ASP A 97 -6.16 -26.63 -2.62
N PRO A 98 -5.08 -26.04 -3.17
CA PRO A 98 -3.79 -25.91 -2.47
C PRO A 98 -3.85 -25.17 -1.13
N LEU A 99 -4.86 -24.33 -0.86
CA LEU A 99 -5.07 -23.67 0.43
C LEU A 99 -5.77 -24.57 1.44
N LEU A 100 -6.58 -25.52 0.99
CA LEU A 100 -7.28 -26.50 1.83
C LEU A 100 -6.52 -27.82 1.95
N ALA A 101 -5.47 -28.00 1.16
CA ALA A 101 -4.66 -29.21 1.13
C ALA A 101 -4.03 -29.51 2.51
N PRO A 102 -4.28 -30.70 3.10
CA PRO A 102 -3.57 -31.11 4.29
C PRO A 102 -2.08 -31.35 3.97
N LEU A 103 -1.23 -31.35 5.01
CA LEU A 103 0.19 -31.63 4.82
C LEU A 103 0.45 -33.05 4.29
N GLY A 104 -0.43 -34.01 4.66
CA GLY A 104 -0.31 -35.42 4.30
C GLY A 104 0.72 -36.18 5.16
N SER A 105 0.78 -37.50 4.99
CA SER A 105 1.62 -38.39 5.80
C SER A 105 3.08 -38.48 5.32
N ARG A 106 3.35 -38.22 4.04
CA ARG A 106 4.70 -38.28 3.42
C ARG A 106 5.02 -37.03 2.58
N PRO A 107 5.02 -35.83 3.18
CA PRO A 107 5.33 -34.60 2.45
C PRO A 107 6.82 -34.57 2.06
N SER A 108 7.13 -34.10 0.83
CA SER A 108 8.51 -33.71 0.54
C SER A 108 8.89 -32.48 1.38
N PHE A 109 10.18 -32.27 1.59
CA PHE A 109 10.67 -31.08 2.29
C PHE A 109 10.24 -29.77 1.61
N ALA A 110 10.21 -29.75 0.28
CA ALA A 110 9.73 -28.62 -0.50
C ALA A 110 8.22 -28.37 -0.29
N TRP A 111 7.38 -29.41 -0.27
CA TRP A 111 5.96 -29.25 0.03
C TRP A 111 5.72 -28.77 1.45
N LYS A 112 6.40 -29.37 2.44
CA LYS A 112 6.32 -28.92 3.84
C LYS A 112 6.70 -27.44 3.99
N SER A 113 7.66 -26.97 3.18
CA SER A 113 8.09 -25.57 3.14
C SER A 113 7.00 -24.66 2.57
N ILE A 114 6.47 -24.98 1.40
CA ILE A 114 5.40 -24.21 0.74
C ILE A 114 4.11 -24.22 1.57
N HIS A 115 3.77 -25.38 2.14
CA HIS A 115 2.60 -25.60 2.99
C HIS A 115 2.62 -24.68 4.22
N ALA A 116 3.79 -24.40 4.80
CA ALA A 116 3.93 -23.47 5.93
C ALA A 116 3.51 -22.03 5.62
N ALA A 117 3.33 -21.66 4.34
CA ALA A 117 2.81 -20.36 3.92
C ALA A 117 1.30 -20.34 3.65
N GLN A 118 0.58 -21.47 3.83
CA GLN A 118 -0.87 -21.53 3.62
C GLN A 118 -1.62 -20.51 4.48
N ASP A 119 -1.32 -20.45 5.78
CA ASP A 119 -2.01 -19.53 6.71
C ASP A 119 -1.78 -18.07 6.33
N LEU A 120 -0.60 -17.75 5.80
CA LEU A 120 -0.31 -16.42 5.26
C LEU A 120 -1.19 -16.10 4.06
N ILE A 121 -1.24 -16.98 3.06
CA ILE A 121 -2.03 -16.73 1.85
C ILE A 121 -3.52 -16.65 2.18
N LYS A 122 -4.02 -17.48 3.11
CA LYS A 122 -5.41 -17.42 3.59
C LYS A 122 -5.81 -16.06 4.16
N GLN A 123 -4.89 -15.29 4.74
CA GLN A 123 -5.25 -13.97 5.31
C GLN A 123 -5.62 -12.92 4.27
N GLY A 124 -5.16 -13.05 3.02
CA GLY A 124 -5.35 -12.02 1.99
C GLY A 124 -5.82 -12.56 0.64
N PHE A 125 -6.11 -13.85 0.54
CA PHE A 125 -6.64 -14.49 -0.64
C PHE A 125 -8.11 -14.11 -0.83
N ARG A 126 -8.47 -13.69 -2.04
CA ARG A 126 -9.84 -13.42 -2.46
C ARG A 126 -10.10 -14.01 -3.85
N ILE A 127 -11.28 -14.58 -4.03
CA ILE A 127 -11.82 -14.98 -5.33
C ILE A 127 -12.48 -13.77 -5.97
N VAL A 128 -12.11 -13.48 -7.21
CA VAL A 128 -12.72 -12.45 -8.03
C VAL A 128 -13.71 -13.12 -8.96
N VAL A 129 -14.99 -12.78 -8.78
CA VAL A 129 -16.12 -13.45 -9.43
C VAL A 129 -16.12 -13.18 -10.95
N GLY A 130 -16.04 -14.25 -11.73
CA GLY A 130 -16.28 -14.26 -13.18
C GLY A 130 -17.72 -14.65 -13.44
N ASN A 131 -17.95 -15.91 -13.79
CA ASN A 131 -19.27 -16.52 -13.93
C ASN A 131 -19.86 -17.06 -12.61
N GLY A 132 -19.07 -17.11 -11.52
CA GLY A 132 -19.51 -17.57 -10.20
C GLY A 132 -19.79 -19.07 -10.09
N ALA A 133 -19.48 -19.86 -11.13
CA ALA A 133 -19.85 -21.28 -11.18
C ALA A 133 -18.97 -22.17 -10.28
N SER A 134 -17.78 -21.69 -9.92
CA SER A 134 -16.82 -22.41 -9.07
C SER A 134 -16.70 -21.82 -7.65
N THR A 135 -17.48 -20.79 -7.35
CA THR A 135 -17.39 -20.05 -6.09
C THR A 135 -18.55 -20.41 -5.18
N GLU A 136 -18.29 -21.14 -4.10
CA GLU A 136 -19.30 -21.43 -3.08
C GLU A 136 -19.57 -20.19 -2.22
N ILE A 137 -20.84 -19.81 -2.07
CA ILE A 137 -21.25 -18.54 -1.45
C ILE A 137 -20.69 -18.40 -0.02
N TRP A 138 -20.77 -19.48 0.76
CA TRP A 138 -20.54 -19.47 2.20
C TRP A 138 -19.13 -19.93 2.60
N GLN A 139 -18.50 -20.78 1.78
CA GLN A 139 -17.19 -21.35 2.10
C GLN A 139 -16.03 -20.52 1.55
N HIS A 140 -16.23 -19.86 0.40
CA HIS A 140 -15.15 -19.16 -0.28
C HIS A 140 -15.09 -17.67 0.07
N GLN A 141 -13.88 -17.13 0.06
CA GLN A 141 -13.63 -15.70 0.24
C GLN A 141 -13.83 -14.96 -1.08
N TRP A 142 -15.02 -14.47 -1.37
CA TRP A 142 -15.26 -13.67 -2.59
C TRP A 142 -15.59 -12.19 -2.29
N LEU A 143 -15.86 -11.86 -1.02
CA LEU A 143 -16.00 -10.48 -0.54
C LEU A 143 -14.67 -9.95 0.02
N SER A 144 -14.41 -8.67 -0.20
CA SER A 144 -13.20 -8.00 0.28
C SER A 144 -13.24 -7.81 1.79
N ALA A 145 -12.29 -8.42 2.51
CA ALA A 145 -12.14 -8.27 3.95
C ALA A 145 -10.66 -8.33 4.35
N LYS A 146 -10.25 -7.50 5.32
CA LYS A 146 -8.86 -7.45 5.82
C LYS A 146 -8.83 -7.64 7.34
N PRO A 147 -8.43 -8.81 7.86
CA PRO A 147 -8.06 -10.03 7.12
C PRO A 147 -9.25 -10.67 6.40
N ALA A 148 -8.95 -11.53 5.43
CA ALA A 148 -9.92 -12.35 4.72
C ALA A 148 -10.75 -13.18 5.72
N ARG A 149 -12.06 -13.15 5.54
CA ARG A 149 -13.07 -13.81 6.38
C ARG A 149 -14.27 -14.19 5.53
N GLY A 150 -14.68 -15.46 5.61
CA GLY A 150 -15.83 -15.96 4.86
C GLY A 150 -17.08 -15.12 5.13
N VAL A 151 -18.05 -15.20 4.23
CA VAL A 151 -19.29 -14.42 4.33
C VAL A 151 -20.03 -14.83 5.60
N GLN A 152 -20.12 -13.92 6.57
CA GLN A 152 -20.90 -14.13 7.79
C GLN A 152 -22.36 -13.79 7.49
N SER A 153 -23.27 -14.77 7.60
CA SER A 153 -24.71 -14.48 7.66
C SER A 153 -25.14 -14.37 9.12
N VAL A 154 -25.93 -13.32 9.42
CA VAL A 154 -26.64 -13.18 10.71
C VAL A 154 -27.65 -14.31 10.91
N ASN A 155 -28.03 -15.00 9.83
CA ASN A 155 -29.03 -16.06 9.79
C ASN A 155 -28.46 -17.45 9.44
N TRP A 156 -27.14 -17.70 9.59
CA TRP A 156 -26.61 -19.07 9.47
C TRP A 156 -26.94 -19.92 10.71
N ASN A 157 -28.21 -19.93 11.11
CA ASN A 157 -28.81 -21.02 11.86
C ASN A 157 -29.30 -22.03 10.82
N GLN A 158 -28.59 -23.17 10.68
CA GLN A 158 -28.98 -24.28 9.80
C GLN A 158 -30.45 -24.71 9.98
N GLN A 159 -31.07 -24.38 11.11
CA GLN A 159 -32.44 -24.75 11.48
C GLN A 159 -33.54 -23.81 10.92
N ARG A 160 -33.20 -22.65 10.32
CA ARG A 160 -34.16 -21.64 9.81
C ARG A 160 -34.11 -21.41 8.30
N ILE A 161 -33.55 -22.35 7.54
CA ILE A 161 -33.46 -22.25 6.09
C ILE A 161 -34.87 -22.35 5.49
N CYS A 162 -35.41 -21.25 4.97
CA CYS A 162 -36.53 -21.30 4.02
C CYS A 162 -36.13 -22.23 2.87
N ARG A 163 -37.02 -23.13 2.43
CA ARG A 163 -36.75 -24.10 1.34
C ARG A 163 -36.18 -23.46 0.06
N SER A 164 -36.42 -22.17 -0.17
CA SER A 164 -35.88 -21.37 -1.28
C SER A 164 -34.38 -21.02 -1.18
N VAL A 165 -33.79 -21.03 0.02
CA VAL A 165 -32.35 -20.72 0.22
C VAL A 165 -31.49 -21.98 0.18
N ALA A 166 -32.07 -23.16 0.39
CA ALA A 166 -31.36 -24.45 0.35
C ALA A 166 -30.77 -24.78 -1.03
N SER A 167 -31.30 -24.20 -2.11
CA SER A 167 -30.78 -24.36 -3.47
C SER A 167 -29.61 -23.44 -3.82
N LEU A 168 -29.31 -22.42 -3.00
CA LEU A 168 -28.25 -21.45 -3.25
C LEU A 168 -26.90 -22.00 -2.76
N ARG A 169 -26.11 -22.54 -3.67
CA ARG A 169 -24.78 -23.10 -3.36
C ARG A 169 -23.66 -22.23 -3.90
N TYR A 170 -23.81 -21.75 -5.12
CA TYR A 170 -22.76 -21.06 -5.87
C TYR A 170 -23.13 -19.61 -6.13
N VAL A 171 -22.11 -18.76 -6.28
CA VAL A 171 -22.32 -17.33 -6.56
C VAL A 171 -23.10 -17.11 -7.86
N LYS A 172 -23.00 -18.03 -8.84
CA LYS A 172 -23.84 -18.00 -10.06
C LYS A 172 -25.34 -17.96 -9.76
N ASP A 173 -25.78 -18.54 -8.64
CA ASP A 173 -27.20 -18.63 -8.27
C ASP A 173 -27.74 -17.27 -7.79
N LEU A 174 -26.84 -16.31 -7.51
CA LEU A 174 -27.15 -14.92 -7.16
C LEU A 174 -27.13 -13.97 -8.38
N LEU A 175 -26.74 -14.46 -9.55
CA LEU A 175 -26.64 -13.68 -10.79
C LEU A 175 -27.92 -13.77 -11.61
N VAL A 176 -28.21 -12.73 -12.38
CA VAL A 176 -29.23 -12.81 -13.43
C VAL A 176 -28.70 -13.61 -14.63
N ALA A 177 -29.59 -14.02 -15.54
CA ALA A 177 -29.26 -14.92 -16.65
C ALA A 177 -28.11 -14.43 -17.57
N ASN A 178 -27.83 -13.12 -17.63
CA ASN A 178 -26.73 -12.56 -18.41
C ASN A 178 -25.33 -12.76 -17.77
N GLY A 179 -25.28 -13.17 -16.49
CA GLY A 179 -24.07 -13.39 -15.70
C GLY A 179 -23.26 -12.13 -15.35
N ARG A 180 -23.73 -10.93 -15.71
CA ARG A 180 -23.03 -9.64 -15.53
C ARG A 180 -23.66 -8.75 -14.47
N GLU A 181 -24.89 -9.05 -14.07
CA GLU A 181 -25.65 -8.30 -13.09
C GLU A 181 -26.12 -9.21 -11.96
N TRP A 182 -26.27 -8.62 -10.77
CA TRP A 182 -26.75 -9.28 -9.57
C TRP A 182 -28.28 -9.31 -9.53
N ASN A 183 -28.86 -10.40 -9.04
CA ASN A 183 -30.27 -10.43 -8.66
C ASN A 183 -30.44 -9.75 -7.29
N MET A 184 -30.63 -8.42 -7.30
CA MET A 184 -30.68 -7.62 -6.07
C MET A 184 -31.85 -8.01 -5.17
N ASP A 185 -33.01 -8.37 -5.72
CA ASP A 185 -34.17 -8.81 -4.95
C ASP A 185 -33.86 -10.06 -4.12
N LEU A 186 -33.17 -11.02 -4.74
CA LEU A 186 -32.70 -12.23 -4.06
C LEU A 186 -31.63 -11.89 -3.00
N ILE A 187 -30.69 -11.01 -3.31
CA ILE A 187 -29.58 -10.65 -2.42
C ILE A 187 -30.09 -9.93 -1.16
N HIS A 188 -31.03 -8.99 -1.28
CA HIS A 188 -31.66 -8.32 -0.13
C HIS A 188 -32.43 -9.30 0.76
N THR A 189 -32.95 -10.39 0.18
CA THR A 189 -33.65 -11.44 0.95
C THR A 189 -32.68 -12.34 1.73
N VAL A 190 -31.48 -12.58 1.19
CA VAL A 190 -30.52 -13.57 1.71
C VAL A 190 -29.50 -12.97 2.66
N PHE A 191 -29.07 -11.72 2.43
CA PHE A 191 -27.94 -11.10 3.12
C PHE A 191 -28.35 -9.87 3.94
N PRO A 192 -27.63 -9.57 5.04
CA PRO A 192 -27.82 -8.30 5.75
C PRO A 192 -27.36 -7.13 4.88
N GLU A 193 -27.94 -5.95 5.09
CA GLU A 193 -27.71 -4.75 4.28
C GLU A 193 -26.21 -4.40 4.10
N VAL A 194 -25.40 -4.59 5.15
CA VAL A 194 -23.94 -4.36 5.08
C VAL A 194 -23.26 -5.26 4.03
N VAL A 195 -23.69 -6.52 3.92
CA VAL A 195 -23.16 -7.47 2.94
C VAL A 195 -23.75 -7.21 1.56
N VAL A 196 -25.03 -6.82 1.46
CA VAL A 196 -25.66 -6.40 0.20
C VAL A 196 -24.86 -5.27 -0.43
N GLN A 197 -24.48 -4.24 0.33
CA GLN A 197 -23.66 -3.13 -0.16
C GLN A 197 -22.28 -3.58 -0.66
N GLN A 198 -21.66 -4.57 -0.02
CA GLN A 198 -20.40 -5.14 -0.49
C GLN A 198 -20.56 -5.92 -1.80
N ILE A 199 -21.63 -6.71 -1.92
CA ILE A 199 -21.95 -7.45 -3.15
C ILE A 199 -22.23 -6.48 -4.29
N ALA A 200 -23.02 -5.42 -4.04
CA ALA A 200 -23.38 -4.41 -5.02
C ALA A 200 -22.18 -3.63 -5.59
N GLN A 201 -21.04 -3.60 -4.89
CA GLN A 201 -19.79 -2.99 -5.38
C GLN A 201 -19.01 -3.91 -6.33
N ILE A 202 -19.31 -5.21 -6.35
CA ILE A 202 -18.64 -6.18 -7.22
C ILE A 202 -19.31 -6.18 -8.59
N ARG A 203 -18.51 -6.21 -9.65
CA ARG A 203 -18.98 -6.40 -11.03
C ARG A 203 -18.55 -7.78 -11.52
N PRO A 204 -19.48 -8.72 -11.70
CA PRO A 204 -19.19 -10.04 -12.27
C PRO A 204 -18.62 -9.92 -13.69
N GLY A 205 -17.72 -10.83 -14.04
CA GLY A 205 -17.11 -10.86 -15.38
C GLY A 205 -18.07 -11.28 -16.49
N GLY A 206 -19.10 -12.08 -16.21
CA GLY A 206 -20.02 -12.62 -17.22
C GLY A 206 -19.82 -14.12 -17.49
N LEU A 207 -20.75 -14.73 -18.21
CA LEU A 207 -20.81 -16.18 -18.43
C LEU A 207 -19.55 -16.78 -19.07
N ASN A 208 -18.85 -16.01 -19.91
CA ASN A 208 -17.68 -16.45 -20.65
C ASN A 208 -16.36 -16.24 -19.88
N THR A 209 -16.44 -15.91 -18.59
CA THR A 209 -15.27 -15.63 -17.74
C THR A 209 -15.20 -16.59 -16.57
N GLU A 210 -14.02 -17.14 -16.32
CA GLU A 210 -13.79 -17.99 -15.16
C GLU A 210 -13.55 -17.15 -13.90
N ASP A 211 -13.91 -17.71 -12.75
CA ASP A 211 -13.53 -17.13 -11.46
C ASP A 211 -11.99 -17.11 -11.33
N SER A 212 -11.45 -16.01 -10.78
CA SER A 212 -10.00 -15.82 -10.64
C SER A 212 -9.61 -15.45 -9.21
N PHE A 213 -8.32 -15.17 -8.97
CA PHE A 213 -7.81 -14.96 -7.60
C PHE A 213 -7.03 -13.65 -7.49
N ALA A 214 -7.28 -12.91 -6.43
CA ALA A 214 -6.59 -11.67 -6.10
C ALA A 214 -6.12 -11.63 -4.64
N TRP A 215 -5.08 -10.83 -4.42
CA TRP A 215 -4.46 -10.58 -3.13
C TRP A 215 -4.89 -9.21 -2.60
N ASP A 216 -5.69 -9.16 -1.54
CA ASP A 216 -6.33 -7.93 -1.09
C ASP A 216 -5.36 -6.92 -0.45
N TYR A 217 -4.18 -7.36 -0.02
CA TYR A 217 -3.12 -6.47 0.48
C TYR A 217 -2.24 -5.88 -0.64
N SER A 218 -2.71 -5.87 -1.90
CA SER A 218 -2.12 -5.10 -2.98
C SER A 218 -3.18 -4.44 -3.87
N ASN A 219 -2.81 -3.31 -4.49
CA ASN A 219 -3.73 -2.51 -5.29
C ASN A 219 -4.13 -3.19 -6.61
N ASN A 220 -3.22 -3.99 -7.18
CA ASN A 220 -3.41 -4.74 -8.43
C ASN A 220 -3.78 -6.23 -8.19
N GLY A 221 -3.94 -6.65 -6.94
CA GLY A 221 -4.34 -8.01 -6.60
C GLY A 221 -3.24 -9.06 -6.78
N GLN A 222 -2.00 -8.65 -7.04
CA GLN A 222 -0.87 -9.57 -7.10
C GLN A 222 -0.20 -9.70 -5.73
N TYR A 223 0.24 -10.92 -5.40
CA TYR A 223 1.05 -11.14 -4.21
C TYR A 223 2.50 -10.68 -4.43
N SER A 224 3.03 -9.91 -3.48
CA SER A 224 4.44 -9.60 -3.37
C SER A 224 5.02 -10.10 -2.05
N VAL A 225 6.32 -10.41 -2.01
CA VAL A 225 7.00 -10.77 -0.76
C VAL A 225 6.89 -9.64 0.27
N LYS A 226 6.90 -8.38 -0.19
CA LYS A 226 6.72 -7.20 0.68
C LYS A 226 5.34 -7.21 1.36
N SER A 227 4.27 -7.40 0.60
CA SER A 227 2.91 -7.44 1.14
C SER A 227 2.68 -8.66 2.02
N GLY A 228 3.21 -9.83 1.65
CA GLY A 228 3.13 -11.04 2.49
C GLY A 228 3.91 -10.90 3.80
N TYR A 229 5.11 -10.32 3.76
CA TYR A 229 5.89 -10.02 4.97
C TYR A 229 5.13 -9.07 5.90
N TRP A 230 4.51 -8.02 5.34
CA TRP A 230 3.69 -7.11 6.12
C TRP A 230 2.51 -7.83 6.80
N VAL A 231 1.79 -8.71 6.10
CA VAL A 231 0.70 -9.50 6.68
C VAL A 231 1.19 -10.42 7.81
N LEU A 232 2.33 -11.09 7.63
CA LEU A 232 2.92 -11.91 8.69
C LEU A 232 3.20 -11.10 9.95
N MET A 233 3.81 -9.93 9.80
CA MET A 233 4.23 -9.11 10.93
C MET A 233 3.04 -8.39 11.60
N GLU A 234 2.19 -7.74 10.83
CA GLU A 234 1.15 -6.84 11.33
C GLU A 234 -0.22 -7.50 11.52
N VAL A 235 -0.53 -8.57 10.80
CA VAL A 235 -1.85 -9.22 10.88
C VAL A 235 -1.77 -10.51 11.68
N ILE A 236 -0.76 -11.35 11.44
CA ILE A 236 -0.65 -12.66 12.09
C ILE A 236 0.08 -12.54 13.43
N ARG A 237 1.31 -12.04 13.43
CA ARG A 237 2.14 -11.98 14.64
C ARG A 237 1.66 -10.94 15.64
N ARG A 238 1.14 -9.80 15.18
CA ARG A 238 0.59 -8.75 16.06
C ARG A 238 -0.61 -9.22 16.87
N LYS A 239 -1.51 -10.03 16.31
CA LYS A 239 -2.63 -10.64 17.05
C LYS A 239 -2.17 -11.50 18.23
N ASN A 240 -0.98 -12.09 18.12
CA ASN A 240 -0.44 -13.01 19.12
C ASN A 240 0.43 -12.30 20.17
N ARG A 241 0.58 -10.97 20.14
CA ARG A 241 1.30 -10.20 21.16
C ARG A 241 0.28 -9.45 22.03
N PRO A 242 0.26 -9.65 23.36
CA PRO A 242 -0.47 -8.75 24.24
C PRO A 242 0.09 -7.35 24.05
N GLN A 243 -0.81 -6.40 23.76
CA GLN A 243 -0.42 -5.02 23.49
C GLN A 243 -0.12 -4.34 24.83
N GLU A 244 1.15 -4.20 25.19
CA GLU A 244 1.56 -3.19 26.17
C GLU A 244 1.39 -1.81 25.50
N VAL A 245 0.18 -1.25 25.60
CA VAL A 245 -0.09 0.10 25.11
C VAL A 245 0.50 1.08 26.12
N LEU A 246 1.76 1.49 25.92
CA LEU A 246 2.25 2.73 26.52
C LEU A 246 1.48 3.88 25.87
N GLN A 247 0.54 4.48 26.59
CA GLN A 247 -0.11 5.72 26.21
C GLN A 247 0.63 6.90 26.90
N PRO A 248 0.95 7.99 26.18
CA PRO A 248 0.73 8.22 24.74
C PRO A 248 1.72 7.45 23.84
N SER A 249 1.31 7.18 22.59
CA SER A 249 2.15 6.47 21.61
C SER A 249 3.39 7.29 21.23
N LEU A 250 4.55 6.63 21.23
CA LEU A 250 5.82 7.23 20.79
C LEU A 250 6.00 7.23 19.25
N ASN A 251 5.10 6.60 18.50
CA ASN A 251 5.20 6.47 17.04
C ASN A 251 5.33 7.82 16.31
N PRO A 252 4.59 8.90 16.66
CA PRO A 252 4.74 10.20 16.01
C PRO A 252 6.17 10.76 16.15
N ILE A 253 6.79 10.63 17.33
CA ILE A 253 8.17 11.07 17.58
C ILE A 253 9.14 10.32 16.68
N PHE A 254 9.02 8.99 16.59
CA PHE A 254 9.87 8.19 15.71
C PHE A 254 9.69 8.55 14.23
N GLN A 255 8.47 8.80 13.77
CA GLN A 255 8.23 9.24 12.38
C GLN A 255 8.90 10.59 12.10
N GLN A 256 8.81 11.54 13.02
CA GLN A 256 9.44 12.86 12.88
C GLN A 256 10.97 12.78 12.93
N VAL A 257 11.56 11.90 13.76
CA VAL A 257 13.02 11.66 13.79
C VAL A 257 13.56 11.28 12.41
N TRP A 258 12.88 10.40 11.68
CA TRP A 258 13.32 9.99 10.34
C TRP A 258 12.98 10.98 9.23
N LYS A 259 12.07 11.93 9.48
CA LYS A 259 11.75 13.05 8.58
C LYS A 259 12.59 14.30 8.84
N THR A 260 13.39 14.31 9.92
CA THR A 260 14.23 15.45 10.28
C THR A 260 15.21 15.76 9.16
N ASP A 261 15.27 17.03 8.74
CA ASP A 261 16.15 17.50 7.67
C ASP A 261 17.61 17.57 8.16
N ALA A 262 18.23 16.40 8.27
CA ALA A 262 19.59 16.24 8.75
C ALA A 262 20.23 14.99 8.15
N SER A 263 21.55 14.87 8.31
CA SER A 263 22.28 13.69 7.83
C SER A 263 21.71 12.37 8.40
N PRO A 264 21.77 11.25 7.66
CA PRO A 264 21.34 9.94 8.16
C PRO A 264 22.00 9.53 9.48
N LYS A 265 23.24 9.98 9.69
CA LYS A 265 23.98 9.81 10.95
C LYS A 265 23.29 10.51 12.12
N LEU A 266 22.81 11.73 11.90
CA LEU A 266 22.12 12.50 12.93
C LEU A 266 20.72 11.94 13.21
N GLN A 267 19.97 11.57 12.17
CA GLN A 267 18.68 10.88 12.33
C GLN A 267 18.84 9.59 13.16
N HIS A 268 19.90 8.82 12.89
CA HIS A 268 20.20 7.63 13.68
C HIS A 268 20.59 7.97 15.13
N PHE A 269 21.36 9.03 15.37
CA PHE A 269 21.64 9.51 16.73
C PHE A 269 20.37 9.86 17.48
N LEU A 270 19.45 10.63 16.88
CA LEU A 270 18.16 10.97 17.46
C LEU A 270 17.34 9.71 17.77
N TRP A 271 17.32 8.73 16.87
CA TRP A 271 16.70 7.43 17.12
C TRP A 271 17.32 6.71 18.33
N LYS A 272 18.64 6.77 18.52
CA LYS A 272 19.30 6.21 19.71
C LYS A 272 18.89 6.95 20.99
N CYS A 273 18.69 8.27 20.94
CA CYS A 273 18.20 9.04 22.07
C CYS A 273 16.79 8.58 22.47
N VAL A 274 15.84 8.59 21.52
CA VAL A 274 14.43 8.23 21.77
C VAL A 274 14.27 6.74 22.14
N SER A 275 15.11 5.86 21.58
CA SER A 275 15.13 4.43 21.94
C SER A 275 15.90 4.11 23.22
N ASN A 276 16.38 5.11 23.96
CA ASN A 276 17.25 4.95 25.14
C ASN A 276 18.46 4.01 24.89
N CYS A 277 19.04 4.09 23.69
CA CYS A 277 20.17 3.27 23.23
C CYS A 277 21.50 4.05 23.23
N LEU A 278 21.55 5.17 23.95
CA LEU A 278 22.75 6.00 24.09
C LEU A 278 23.56 5.53 25.30
N SER A 279 24.88 5.51 25.17
CA SER A 279 25.82 5.09 26.21
C SER A 279 26.07 6.19 27.25
N VAL A 280 25.02 6.58 27.96
CA VAL A 280 25.07 7.47 29.14
C VAL A 280 25.40 6.66 30.39
N ALA A 281 25.96 7.31 31.42
CA ALA A 281 26.43 6.62 32.63
C ALA A 281 25.32 5.83 33.32
N GLY A 282 24.09 6.37 33.39
CA GLY A 282 22.95 5.66 33.94
C GLY A 282 22.62 4.36 33.18
N ASN A 283 22.65 4.39 31.84
CA ASN A 283 22.40 3.19 31.02
C ASN A 283 23.54 2.16 31.11
N LEU A 284 24.79 2.62 31.27
CA LEU A 284 25.94 1.74 31.47
C LEU A 284 25.89 1.06 32.84
N SER A 285 25.53 1.82 33.89
CA SER A 285 25.36 1.30 35.25
C SER A 285 24.20 0.31 35.34
N TYR A 286 23.05 0.63 34.73
CA TYR A 286 21.89 -0.28 34.63
C TYR A 286 22.24 -1.63 33.98
N ARG A 287 23.22 -1.64 33.07
CA ARG A 287 23.72 -2.86 32.39
C ARG A 287 24.95 -3.47 33.06
N HIS A 288 25.31 -3.02 34.26
CA HIS A 288 26.48 -3.48 35.02
C HIS A 288 27.83 -3.30 34.28
N LEU A 289 27.93 -2.29 33.41
CA LEU A 289 29.15 -1.93 32.67
C LEU A 289 29.95 -0.80 33.33
N ALA A 290 29.30 0.00 34.18
CA ALA A 290 29.91 1.07 34.95
C ALA A 290 29.52 0.93 36.42
N ARG A 291 30.44 1.23 37.33
CA ARG A 291 30.19 1.18 38.78
C ARG A 291 29.24 2.29 39.23
N GLU A 292 29.38 3.47 38.64
CA GLU A 292 28.58 4.65 38.96
C GLU A 292 27.77 5.11 37.75
N GLY A 293 26.55 5.56 38.01
CA GLY A 293 25.64 6.12 37.00
C GLY A 293 25.55 7.65 37.03
N SER A 294 26.36 8.32 37.83
CA SER A 294 26.34 9.78 38.05
C SER A 294 26.84 10.56 36.82
N CYS A 295 26.39 11.80 36.66
CA CYS A 295 26.88 12.68 35.63
C CYS A 295 28.25 13.26 36.02
N ILE A 296 29.23 13.15 35.12
CA ILE A 296 30.58 13.68 35.35
C ILE A 296 30.62 15.20 35.56
N ARG A 297 29.63 15.93 35.03
CA ARG A 297 29.52 17.41 35.14
C ARG A 297 28.71 17.87 36.33
N CYS A 298 27.85 17.01 36.86
CA CYS A 298 27.08 17.26 38.07
C CYS A 298 26.89 15.94 38.84
N PRO A 299 27.89 15.55 39.66
CA PRO A 299 27.95 14.22 40.27
C PRO A 299 26.76 13.85 41.16
N SER A 300 25.95 14.83 41.57
CA SER A 300 24.76 14.64 42.41
C SER A 300 23.56 14.02 41.69
N GLN A 301 23.57 13.90 40.35
CA GLN A 301 22.46 13.34 39.58
C GLN A 301 22.88 12.17 38.69
N VAL A 302 21.96 11.24 38.46
CA VAL A 302 22.14 10.12 37.51
C VAL A 302 22.10 10.65 36.07
N GLU A 303 23.10 10.28 35.26
CA GLU A 303 23.17 10.66 33.85
C GLU A 303 22.22 9.80 33.00
N THR A 304 20.97 10.24 32.90
CA THR A 304 20.01 9.75 31.90
C THR A 304 20.20 10.48 30.56
N VAL A 305 19.56 9.98 29.49
CA VAL A 305 19.54 10.69 28.19
C VAL A 305 18.89 12.06 28.31
N ASN A 306 17.77 12.16 29.06
CA ASN A 306 17.13 13.45 29.32
C ASN A 306 18.05 14.39 30.12
N HIS A 307 18.74 13.85 31.12
CA HIS A 307 19.68 14.62 31.92
C HIS A 307 20.82 15.18 31.06
N LEU A 308 21.47 14.34 30.27
CA LEU A 308 22.56 14.75 29.39
C LEU A 308 22.13 15.86 28.40
N LEU A 309 20.94 15.74 27.82
CA LEU A 309 20.49 16.60 26.73
C LEU A 309 19.74 17.85 27.20
N PHE A 310 19.12 17.83 28.37
CA PHE A 310 18.20 18.90 28.79
C PHE A 310 18.39 19.36 30.25
N LYS A 311 18.52 18.44 31.23
CA LYS A 311 18.50 18.82 32.66
C LYS A 311 19.86 19.18 33.26
N CYS A 312 20.95 18.64 32.72
CA CYS A 312 22.31 18.93 33.18
C CYS A 312 22.56 20.45 33.20
N ALA A 313 23.24 20.98 34.22
CA ALA A 313 23.50 22.41 34.35
C ALA A 313 24.14 23.01 33.09
N PHE A 314 25.13 22.31 32.52
CA PHE A 314 25.73 22.70 31.25
C PHE A 314 24.74 22.69 30.07
N ALA A 315 23.86 21.68 29.98
CA ALA A 315 22.87 21.60 28.91
C ALA A 315 21.86 22.75 29.00
N ARG A 316 21.39 23.06 30.22
CA ARG A 316 20.52 24.22 30.48
C ARG A 316 21.16 25.53 30.06
N LEU A 317 22.45 25.72 30.34
CA LEU A 317 23.20 26.89 29.88
C LEU A 317 23.23 26.97 28.35
N VAL A 318 23.56 25.87 27.66
CA VAL A 318 23.56 25.83 26.18
C VAL A 318 22.19 26.17 25.61
N TRP A 319 21.10 25.63 26.16
CA TRP A 319 19.76 25.96 25.71
C TRP A 319 19.41 27.44 25.97
N ALA A 320 19.79 27.98 27.13
CA ALA A 320 19.50 29.37 27.51
C ALA A 320 20.17 30.42 26.60
N ILE A 321 21.35 30.11 26.06
CA ILE A 321 22.05 31.00 25.11
C ILE A 321 21.79 30.63 23.63
N SER A 322 20.94 29.64 23.37
CA SER A 322 20.54 29.24 22.03
C SER A 322 19.39 30.12 21.50
N PRO A 323 19.24 30.25 20.16
CA PRO A 323 18.11 30.98 19.58
C PRO A 323 16.78 30.21 19.67
N ILE A 324 16.75 29.05 20.29
CA ILE A 324 15.57 28.17 20.39
C ILE A 324 14.78 28.60 21.63
N PRO A 325 13.46 28.90 21.49
CA PRO A 325 12.65 29.31 22.62
C PRO A 325 12.60 28.23 23.71
N ALA A 326 12.53 28.68 24.95
CA ALA A 326 12.37 27.78 26.10
C ALA A 326 10.97 27.15 26.08
N PRO A 327 10.82 25.90 26.57
CA PRO A 327 9.53 25.26 26.68
C PRO A 327 8.56 26.02 27.61
N PRO A 328 7.24 25.74 27.53
CA PRO A 328 6.24 26.33 28.43
C PRO A 328 6.64 26.16 29.90
N GLY A 329 6.67 27.25 30.67
CA GLY A 329 7.13 27.26 32.06
C GLY A 329 8.64 27.48 32.25
N SER A 330 9.37 27.77 31.16
CA SER A 330 10.81 28.10 31.17
C SER A 330 11.74 27.00 31.69
N GLU A 331 11.23 25.78 31.86
CA GLU A 331 11.99 24.62 32.32
C GLU A 331 11.74 23.39 31.47
N TRP A 332 12.80 22.63 31.21
CA TRP A 332 12.71 21.34 30.51
C TRP A 332 12.04 20.28 31.40
N SER A 333 11.12 19.52 30.80
CA SER A 333 10.40 18.43 31.45
C SER A 333 11.33 17.30 31.89
N ASP A 334 10.92 16.54 32.91
CA ASP A 334 11.59 15.30 33.32
C ASP A 334 11.39 14.17 32.29
N SER A 335 10.44 14.32 31.37
CA SER A 335 10.22 13.41 30.26
C SER A 335 11.05 13.80 29.03
N LEU A 336 11.97 12.91 28.63
CA LEU A 336 12.70 13.02 27.36
C LEU A 336 11.74 13.21 26.17
N TYR A 337 10.64 12.46 26.17
CA TYR A 337 9.71 12.43 25.05
C TYR A 337 8.95 13.74 24.88
N GLN A 338 8.58 14.40 25.98
CA GLN A 338 7.95 15.73 25.94
C GLN A 338 8.93 16.78 25.40
N ASN A 339 10.19 16.75 25.84
CA ASN A 339 11.22 17.69 25.38
C ASN A 339 11.52 17.52 23.88
N ILE A 340 11.64 16.27 23.41
CA ILE A 340 11.86 15.98 21.99
C ILE A 340 10.64 16.37 21.15
N TYR A 341 9.43 16.09 21.63
CA TYR A 341 8.20 16.47 20.94
C TYR A 341 8.08 17.99 20.80
N TYR A 342 8.37 18.76 21.85
CA TYR A 342 8.42 20.22 21.79
C TYR A 342 9.38 20.72 20.71
N LEU A 343 10.63 20.23 20.72
CA LEU A 343 11.63 20.61 19.71
C LEU A 343 11.21 20.29 18.27
N GLN A 344 10.49 19.19 18.06
CA GLN A 344 10.04 18.77 16.74
C GLN A 344 8.87 19.61 16.20
N ASN A 345 8.07 20.24 17.07
CA ASN A 345 6.88 21.02 16.69
C ASN A 345 7.07 22.53 16.93
N ILE A 346 8.28 22.98 17.23
CA ILE A 346 8.59 24.37 17.56
C ILE A 346 8.18 25.38 16.47
N ASN A 347 8.31 25.01 15.18
CA ASN A 347 7.91 25.87 14.07
C ASN A 347 6.39 25.95 13.88
N GLN A 348 5.63 24.98 14.41
CA GLN A 348 4.17 25.02 14.42
C GLN A 348 3.67 25.87 15.60
N GLU A 349 4.35 25.79 16.75
CA GLU A 349 4.01 26.55 17.96
C GLU A 349 4.48 28.02 17.88
N HIS A 350 5.54 28.30 17.10
CA HIS A 350 6.13 29.63 16.96
C HIS A 350 6.36 30.02 15.48
N SER A 351 5.30 29.96 14.68
CA SER A 351 5.30 30.25 13.23
C SER A 351 5.84 31.65 12.87
N GLN A 352 5.91 32.56 13.83
CA GLN A 352 6.41 33.94 13.66
C GLN A 352 7.94 34.05 13.68
N LEU A 353 8.68 33.04 14.15
CA LEU A 353 10.11 33.15 14.43
C LEU A 353 11.02 32.93 13.20
N ASN A 354 10.49 32.61 12.01
CA ASN A 354 11.26 32.36 10.78
C ASN A 354 12.61 31.65 11.05
N LEU A 355 12.57 30.57 11.84
CA LEU A 355 13.76 29.78 12.14
C LEU A 355 14.15 29.03 10.85
N GLU A 356 15.03 29.64 10.05
CA GLU A 356 15.66 28.99 8.91
C GLU A 356 16.50 27.82 9.40
N GLY A 357 16.06 26.60 9.10
CA GLY A 357 16.73 25.38 9.54
C GLY A 357 16.36 24.97 10.98
N CYS A 358 16.39 23.67 11.24
CA CYS A 358 16.18 23.14 12.58
C CYS A 358 17.55 22.98 13.24
N LEU A 359 17.98 23.97 14.04
CA LEU A 359 19.25 23.93 14.78
C LEU A 359 19.23 22.89 15.93
N ALA A 360 18.05 22.51 16.42
CA ALA A 360 17.89 21.69 17.62
C ALA A 360 18.57 20.30 17.53
N PRO A 361 18.42 19.51 16.44
CA PRO A 361 19.16 18.26 16.23
C PRO A 361 20.67 18.42 16.37
N TRP A 362 21.23 19.52 15.86
CA TRP A 362 22.67 19.78 15.90
C TRP A 362 23.14 20.14 17.30
N ILE A 363 22.36 20.91 18.07
CA ILE A 363 22.63 21.18 19.49
C ILE A 363 22.63 19.88 20.29
N LEU A 364 21.63 19.01 20.12
CA LEU A 364 21.56 17.71 20.80
C LEU A 364 22.81 16.85 20.52
N TRP A 365 23.25 16.84 19.26
CA TRP A 365 24.49 16.15 18.86
C TRP A 365 25.74 16.75 19.50
N ARG A 366 25.86 18.08 19.50
CA ARG A 366 27.01 18.79 20.06
C ARG A 366 27.07 18.70 21.58
N LEU A 367 25.95 18.64 22.28
CA LEU A 367 25.88 18.34 23.72
C LEU A 367 26.47 16.95 24.03
N TRP A 368 26.02 15.93 23.31
CA TRP A 368 26.56 14.57 23.45
C TRP A 368 28.05 14.50 23.11
N LYS A 369 28.48 15.16 22.03
CA LYS A 369 29.90 15.24 21.63
C LYS A 369 30.75 15.95 22.67
N SER A 370 30.29 17.07 23.21
CA SER A 370 30.98 17.85 24.26
C SER A 370 31.19 17.00 25.51
N ARG A 371 30.15 16.28 25.97
CA ARG A 371 30.28 15.34 27.10
C ARG A 371 31.29 14.24 26.82
N ASN A 372 31.31 13.67 25.62
CA ASN A 372 32.29 12.63 25.28
C ASN A 372 33.72 13.17 25.14
N ASP A 373 33.92 14.36 24.57
CA ASP A 373 35.24 14.98 24.49
C ASP A 373 35.79 15.29 25.90
N TYR A 374 34.93 15.69 26.84
CA TYR A 374 35.30 15.86 28.24
C TYR A 374 35.76 14.53 28.88
N ILE A 375 34.99 13.46 28.73
CA ILE A 375 35.30 12.16 29.34
C ILE A 375 36.55 11.50 28.75
N PHE A 376 36.69 11.50 27.43
CA PHE A 376 37.76 10.74 26.77
C PHE A 376 39.02 11.55 26.50
N LYS A 377 38.96 12.89 26.55
CA LYS A 377 40.10 13.76 26.24
C LYS A 377 40.36 14.83 27.31
N GLY A 378 39.56 14.90 28.37
CA GLY A 378 39.63 15.97 29.37
C GLY A 378 39.31 17.36 28.79
N ARG A 379 38.77 17.45 27.58
CA ARG A 379 38.55 18.74 26.90
C ARG A 379 37.19 19.31 27.26
N GLU A 380 37.21 20.39 28.03
CA GLU A 380 36.00 21.19 28.28
C GLU A 380 35.74 22.16 27.12
N ILE A 381 34.49 22.26 26.72
CA ILE A 381 34.03 23.11 25.61
C ILE A 381 32.99 24.06 26.19
N SER A 382 33.15 25.36 25.98
CA SER A 382 32.20 26.37 26.45
C SER A 382 30.84 26.23 25.77
N ALA A 383 29.78 26.75 26.41
CA ALA A 383 28.44 26.72 25.84
C ALA A 383 28.36 27.48 24.50
N GLN A 384 29.07 28.61 24.37
CA GLN A 384 29.13 29.38 23.12
C GLN A 384 29.75 28.56 21.98
N GLU A 385 30.81 27.82 22.27
CA GLU A 385 31.49 26.98 21.27
C GLU A 385 30.60 25.79 20.83
N VAL A 386 29.78 25.24 21.72
CA VAL A 386 28.79 24.20 21.37
C VAL A 386 27.78 24.72 20.35
N ILE A 387 27.24 25.93 20.55
CA ILE A 387 26.28 26.55 19.63
C ILE A 387 26.95 26.92 18.31
N ARG A 388 28.13 27.56 18.37
CA ARG A 388 28.89 27.94 17.17
C ARG A 388 29.10 26.73 16.26
N ARG A 389 29.57 25.62 16.83
CA ARG A 389 29.77 24.34 16.11
C ARG A 389 28.48 23.68 15.62
N ALA A 390 27.35 23.92 16.28
CA ALA A 390 26.06 23.41 15.83
C ALA A 390 25.55 24.18 14.60
N LYS A 391 25.72 25.51 14.60
CA LYS A 391 25.43 26.38 13.45
C LYS A 391 26.31 26.04 12.25
N GLU A 392 27.60 25.82 12.47
CA GLU A 392 28.52 25.38 11.41
C GLU A 392 28.09 24.05 10.77
N ASP A 393 27.71 23.05 11.57
CA ASP A 393 27.24 21.75 11.05
C ASP A 393 25.93 21.89 10.25
N GLU A 394 25.02 22.73 10.72
CA GLU A 394 23.74 23.01 10.05
C GLU A 394 23.96 23.69 8.70
N GLU A 395 24.83 24.70 8.67
CA GLU A 395 25.17 25.43 7.46
C GLU A 395 25.87 24.51 6.44
N GLU A 396 26.82 23.67 6.88
CA GLU A 396 27.47 22.67 6.04
C GLU A 396 26.44 21.70 5.42
N TRP A 397 25.42 21.29 6.19
CA TRP A 397 24.34 20.42 5.70
C TRP A 397 23.47 21.13 4.66
N ARG A 398 23.08 22.37 4.91
CA ARG A 398 22.27 23.19 3.99
C ARG A 398 22.98 23.37 2.64
N MET A 399 24.25 23.76 2.67
CA MET A 399 25.07 23.97 1.45
C MET A 399 25.16 22.71 0.58
N ARG A 400 25.32 21.52 1.20
CA ARG A 400 25.36 20.24 0.45
C ARG A 400 24.05 19.92 -0.26
N LYS A 401 22.91 20.26 0.35
CA LYS A 401 21.59 20.00 -0.20
C LYS A 401 21.30 20.87 -1.41
N GLU A 402 21.70 22.14 -1.36
CA GLU A 402 21.60 23.09 -2.47
C GLU A 402 22.44 22.62 -3.67
N GLN A 403 23.68 22.20 -3.44
CA GLN A 403 24.54 21.64 -4.50
C GLN A 403 23.97 20.37 -5.14
N SER A 404 23.36 19.47 -4.35
CA SER A 404 22.72 18.26 -4.89
C SER A 404 21.44 18.54 -5.69
N SER A 405 20.80 19.69 -5.48
CA SER A 405 19.56 20.08 -6.16
C SER A 405 19.81 20.76 -7.52
N GLN A 406 21.06 21.11 -7.83
CA GLN A 406 21.48 21.73 -9.10
C GLN A 406 21.80 20.72 -10.22
N LEU A 407 21.50 19.42 -10.05
CA LEU A 407 21.51 18.47 -11.16
C LEU A 407 20.40 18.84 -12.15
N PRO A 408 20.66 18.88 -13.48
CA PRO A 408 19.69 19.38 -14.45
C PRO A 408 18.40 18.57 -14.37
N GLN A 409 17.32 19.26 -13.99
CA GLN A 409 15.98 18.72 -14.18
C GLN A 409 15.81 18.42 -15.66
N VAL A 410 15.50 17.17 -15.98
CA VAL A 410 15.02 16.79 -17.31
C VAL A 410 13.83 17.68 -17.62
N VAL A 411 14.03 18.64 -18.51
CA VAL A 411 12.98 19.48 -19.07
C VAL A 411 11.94 18.54 -19.64
N ARG A 412 10.80 18.43 -18.95
CA ARG A 412 9.62 17.77 -19.51
C ARG A 412 9.17 18.64 -20.67
N THR A 413 9.52 18.23 -21.87
CA THR A 413 9.03 18.83 -23.11
C THR A 413 7.52 18.96 -23.03
N GLU A 414 7.00 20.16 -23.29
CA GLU A 414 5.58 20.43 -23.44
C GLU A 414 5.00 19.50 -24.51
N GLN A 415 4.35 18.41 -24.07
CA GLN A 415 3.64 17.52 -24.98
C GLN A 415 2.36 18.22 -25.42
N HIS A 416 2.27 18.47 -26.73
CA HIS A 416 1.19 19.13 -27.43
C HIS A 416 -0.21 18.76 -26.92
N ARG A 417 -1.07 19.77 -26.73
CA ARG A 417 -2.53 19.65 -26.53
C ARG A 417 -3.14 18.80 -27.65
N ALA A 418 -3.37 17.51 -27.41
CA ALA A 418 -3.91 16.60 -28.40
C ALA A 418 -5.43 16.81 -28.52
N LYS A 419 -5.89 17.51 -29.57
CA LYS A 419 -7.30 17.54 -29.97
C LYS A 419 -7.74 16.17 -30.53
N TRP A 420 -9.03 15.86 -30.42
CA TRP A 420 -9.62 14.66 -31.00
C TRP A 420 -9.39 14.59 -32.53
N LYS A 421 -9.16 13.39 -33.06
CA LYS A 421 -8.91 13.14 -34.50
C LYS A 421 -9.91 12.14 -35.06
N SER A 422 -10.47 12.43 -36.23
CA SER A 422 -11.41 11.52 -36.90
C SER A 422 -10.73 10.21 -37.34
N PRO A 423 -11.47 9.09 -37.37
CA PRO A 423 -10.96 7.83 -37.91
C PRO A 423 -10.87 7.88 -39.45
N GLN A 424 -10.19 6.89 -40.02
CA GLN A 424 -10.13 6.68 -41.47
C GLN A 424 -11.49 6.26 -42.05
N PRO A 425 -11.77 6.51 -43.35
CA PRO A 425 -13.02 6.08 -43.98
C PRO A 425 -13.30 4.59 -43.78
N GLY A 426 -14.57 4.24 -43.51
CA GLY A 426 -14.99 2.87 -43.18
C GLY A 426 -14.76 2.45 -41.73
N TRP A 427 -14.20 3.32 -40.89
CA TRP A 427 -14.06 3.10 -39.44
C TRP A 427 -14.92 4.08 -38.66
N VAL A 428 -15.39 3.62 -37.50
CA VAL A 428 -16.00 4.46 -36.48
C VAL A 428 -15.10 4.51 -35.26
N LYS A 429 -15.15 5.61 -34.52
CA LYS A 429 -14.34 5.85 -33.33
C LYS A 429 -15.22 6.10 -32.12
N CYS A 430 -15.03 5.31 -31.08
CA CYS A 430 -15.77 5.33 -29.84
C CYS A 430 -14.88 5.80 -28.69
N ASN A 431 -15.17 6.99 -28.16
CA ASN A 431 -14.50 7.52 -26.97
C ASN A 431 -15.26 7.10 -25.72
N THR A 432 -14.57 6.62 -24.69
CA THR A 432 -15.16 6.10 -23.45
C THR A 432 -14.52 6.76 -22.24
N ASP A 433 -15.30 7.02 -21.20
CA ASP A 433 -14.81 7.60 -19.94
C ASP A 433 -15.65 7.19 -18.72
N GLY A 434 -15.04 7.21 -17.54
CA GLY A 434 -15.65 6.84 -16.27
C GLY A 434 -15.53 7.92 -15.19
N ALA A 435 -16.67 8.42 -14.70
CA ALA A 435 -16.72 9.38 -13.61
C ALA A 435 -16.93 8.68 -12.25
N TRP A 436 -15.97 8.87 -11.35
CA TRP A 436 -16.01 8.37 -9.98
C TRP A 436 -15.90 9.52 -8.98
N ASN A 437 -16.77 9.55 -7.97
CA ASN A 437 -16.72 10.52 -6.88
C ASN A 437 -16.78 9.79 -5.52
N ALA A 438 -15.87 10.13 -4.60
CA ALA A 438 -15.78 9.53 -3.28
C ALA A 438 -17.02 9.79 -2.40
N GLU A 439 -17.67 10.93 -2.59
CA GLU A 439 -18.84 11.40 -1.85
C GLU A 439 -20.14 10.90 -2.48
N SER A 440 -20.12 10.53 -3.76
CA SER A 440 -21.29 10.02 -4.48
C SER A 440 -21.55 8.54 -4.16
N ILE A 441 -22.83 8.18 -4.15
CA ILE A 441 -23.30 6.78 -4.11
C ILE A 441 -23.34 6.12 -5.49
N ASN A 442 -23.20 6.91 -6.55
CA ASN A 442 -23.25 6.47 -7.94
C ASN A 442 -21.93 6.75 -8.67
N CYS A 443 -21.65 5.97 -9.70
CA CYS A 443 -20.61 6.22 -10.69
C CYS A 443 -21.27 6.48 -12.04
N GLY A 444 -20.71 7.39 -12.83
CA GLY A 444 -21.20 7.68 -14.17
C GLY A 444 -20.29 7.04 -15.21
N ILE A 445 -20.87 6.41 -16.23
CA ILE A 445 -20.12 5.93 -17.39
C ILE A 445 -20.70 6.53 -18.67
N GLY A 446 -19.82 6.86 -19.61
CA GLY A 446 -20.19 7.52 -20.83
C GLY A 446 -19.36 7.06 -22.02
N TRP A 447 -20.00 6.99 -23.17
CA TRP A 447 -19.30 6.83 -24.44
C TRP A 447 -19.97 7.60 -25.57
N ILE A 448 -19.19 7.97 -26.57
CA ILE A 448 -19.66 8.63 -27.79
C ILE A 448 -19.04 7.99 -29.02
N LEU A 449 -19.87 7.70 -30.03
CA LEU A 449 -19.47 7.12 -31.30
C LEU A 449 -19.53 8.18 -32.40
N ARG A 450 -18.41 8.36 -33.11
CA ARG A 450 -18.26 9.30 -34.23
C ARG A 450 -17.71 8.59 -35.47
N ASP A 451 -18.12 9.02 -36.65
CA ASP A 451 -17.57 8.54 -37.92
C ASP A 451 -16.39 9.41 -38.41
N HIS A 452 -15.88 9.06 -39.60
CA HIS A 452 -14.81 9.77 -40.28
C HIS A 452 -15.16 11.22 -40.70
N GLU A 453 -16.45 11.53 -40.87
CA GLU A 453 -16.97 12.88 -41.15
C GLU A 453 -17.19 13.70 -39.86
N LYS A 454 -16.74 13.17 -38.71
CA LYS A 454 -16.94 13.73 -37.36
C LYS A 454 -18.41 13.80 -36.93
N LYS A 455 -19.30 13.09 -37.61
CA LYS A 455 -20.71 13.03 -37.24
C LYS A 455 -20.90 12.10 -36.04
N VAL A 456 -21.63 12.59 -35.05
CA VAL A 456 -22.06 11.76 -33.91
C VAL A 456 -23.14 10.80 -34.38
N LEU A 457 -22.85 9.50 -34.26
CA LEU A 457 -23.78 8.43 -34.61
C LEU A 457 -24.61 8.00 -33.41
N TRP A 458 -23.94 7.81 -32.27
CA TRP A 458 -24.55 7.34 -31.04
C TRP A 458 -23.85 7.93 -29.82
N LEU A 459 -24.60 8.08 -28.74
CA LEU A 459 -24.10 8.45 -27.43
C LEU A 459 -24.75 7.56 -26.37
N GLY A 460 -23.96 7.05 -25.45
CA GLY A 460 -24.42 6.31 -24.29
C GLY A 460 -24.07 7.03 -22.99
N ALA A 461 -25.07 7.24 -22.14
CA ALA A 461 -24.92 7.75 -20.78
C ALA A 461 -25.61 6.80 -19.79
N ARG A 462 -24.90 6.33 -18.75
CA ARG A 462 -25.49 5.43 -17.74
C ARG A 462 -24.93 5.73 -16.35
N SER A 463 -25.82 5.75 -15.35
CA SER A 463 -25.44 5.73 -13.94
C SER A 463 -25.36 4.30 -13.45
N LEU A 464 -24.37 3.99 -12.62
CA LEU A 464 -24.17 2.71 -11.98
C LEU A 464 -24.09 2.88 -10.46
N PRO A 465 -24.49 1.87 -9.67
CA PRO A 465 -24.15 1.82 -8.26
C PRO A 465 -22.65 1.95 -8.07
N ARG A 466 -22.22 2.56 -6.96
CA ARG A 466 -20.79 2.76 -6.65
C ARG A 466 -19.97 1.49 -6.81
N VAL A 467 -18.87 1.60 -7.52
CA VAL A 467 -17.80 0.60 -7.58
C VAL A 467 -16.62 1.01 -6.70
N GLY A 468 -15.76 0.04 -6.38
CA GLY A 468 -14.75 0.21 -5.34
C GLY A 468 -13.60 1.14 -5.75
N LYS A 469 -13.26 1.22 -7.04
CA LYS A 469 -12.10 1.99 -7.53
C LYS A 469 -12.40 2.74 -8.83
N VAL A 470 -11.72 3.86 -9.05
CA VAL A 470 -11.81 4.66 -10.30
C VAL A 470 -11.56 3.82 -11.55
N LEU A 471 -10.51 2.99 -11.54
CA LEU A 471 -10.17 2.14 -12.69
C LEU A 471 -11.26 1.10 -13.01
N GLU A 472 -12.08 0.68 -12.03
CA GLU A 472 -13.22 -0.21 -12.29
C GLU A 472 -14.29 0.51 -13.12
N VAL A 473 -14.51 1.80 -12.88
CA VAL A 473 -15.46 2.61 -13.67
C VAL A 473 -14.99 2.74 -15.12
N GLU A 474 -13.70 3.00 -15.35
CA GLU A 474 -13.13 3.05 -16.70
C GLU A 474 -13.30 1.73 -17.46
N VAL A 475 -13.01 0.61 -16.79
CA VAL A 475 -13.18 -0.73 -17.35
C VAL A 475 -14.65 -0.98 -17.71
N GLU A 476 -15.58 -0.61 -16.82
CA GLU A 476 -17.02 -0.75 -17.09
C GLU A 476 -17.51 0.13 -18.23
N SER A 477 -16.99 1.36 -18.34
CA SER A 477 -17.30 2.26 -19.44
C SER A 477 -16.87 1.67 -20.78
N LEU A 478 -15.63 1.18 -20.87
CA LEU A 478 -15.14 0.50 -22.06
C LEU A 478 -15.95 -0.78 -22.33
N ARG A 479 -16.21 -1.61 -21.31
CA ARG A 479 -17.00 -2.85 -21.45
C ARG A 479 -18.38 -2.57 -22.02
N TRP A 480 -19.06 -1.54 -21.52
CA TRP A 480 -20.37 -1.15 -22.00
C TRP A 480 -20.34 -0.62 -23.44
N ALA A 481 -19.32 0.16 -23.80
CA ALA A 481 -19.12 0.63 -25.16
C ALA A 481 -18.89 -0.54 -26.14
N VAL A 482 -17.96 -1.46 -25.83
CA VAL A 482 -17.69 -2.64 -26.68
C VAL A 482 -18.96 -3.49 -26.85
N LEU A 483 -19.68 -3.76 -25.76
CA LEU A 483 -20.93 -4.53 -25.80
C LEU A 483 -21.98 -3.84 -26.68
N SER A 484 -22.11 -2.52 -26.58
CA SER A 484 -23.07 -1.73 -27.37
C SER A 484 -22.72 -1.76 -28.85
N MET A 485 -21.44 -1.56 -29.19
CA MET A 485 -20.98 -1.60 -30.59
C MET A 485 -21.16 -2.97 -31.23
N ALA A 486 -20.93 -4.04 -30.48
CA ALA A 486 -21.17 -5.41 -30.94
C ALA A 486 -22.65 -5.65 -31.21
N ARG A 487 -23.55 -5.19 -30.32
CA ARG A 487 -25.01 -5.30 -30.50
C ARG A 487 -25.55 -4.46 -31.65
N PHE A 488 -24.96 -3.31 -31.91
CA PHE A 488 -25.29 -2.47 -33.07
C PHE A 488 -24.66 -3.00 -34.38
N ASN A 489 -23.94 -4.11 -34.33
CA ASN A 489 -23.35 -4.80 -35.48
C ASN A 489 -22.31 -3.95 -36.26
N TYR A 490 -21.57 -3.08 -35.56
CA TYR A 490 -20.41 -2.40 -36.14
C TYR A 490 -19.25 -3.38 -36.31
N ARG A 491 -18.62 -3.37 -37.49
CA ARG A 491 -17.54 -4.32 -37.84
C ARG A 491 -16.12 -3.80 -37.57
N LYS A 492 -15.89 -2.49 -37.77
CA LYS A 492 -14.58 -1.83 -37.64
C LYS A 492 -14.63 -0.64 -36.69
N VAL A 493 -14.04 -0.78 -35.51
CA VAL A 493 -14.18 0.21 -34.42
C VAL A 493 -12.83 0.53 -33.76
N ILE A 494 -12.56 1.81 -33.55
CA ILE A 494 -11.47 2.30 -32.70
C ILE A 494 -12.05 2.71 -31.35
N PHE A 495 -11.66 2.05 -30.26
CA PHE A 495 -12.01 2.45 -28.90
C PHE A 495 -10.89 3.30 -28.30
N GLU A 496 -11.21 4.50 -27.84
CA GLU A 496 -10.29 5.44 -27.20
C GLU A 496 -10.69 5.69 -25.74
N THR A 497 -9.71 5.65 -24.84
CA THR A 497 -9.87 5.94 -23.40
C THR A 497 -8.72 6.84 -22.93
N ASP A 498 -8.97 7.65 -21.90
CA ASP A 498 -7.93 8.43 -21.22
C ASP A 498 -7.11 7.61 -20.21
N SER A 499 -7.45 6.32 -20.03
CA SER A 499 -6.79 5.43 -19.09
C SER A 499 -5.69 4.61 -19.75
N GLN A 500 -4.45 5.11 -19.70
CA GLN A 500 -3.28 4.38 -20.18
C GLN A 500 -3.15 3.00 -19.49
N GLN A 501 -3.50 2.94 -18.21
CA GLN A 501 -3.48 1.69 -17.45
C GLN A 501 -4.47 0.65 -18.02
N LEU A 502 -5.68 1.07 -18.40
CA LEU A 502 -6.67 0.19 -19.04
C LEU A 502 -6.15 -0.35 -20.37
N VAL A 503 -5.58 0.51 -21.21
CA VAL A 503 -5.00 0.09 -22.50
C VAL A 503 -3.89 -0.94 -22.30
N SER A 504 -2.98 -0.74 -21.35
CA SER A 504 -1.93 -1.71 -21.03
C SER A 504 -2.47 -3.04 -20.48
N LEU A 505 -3.59 -3.03 -19.74
CA LEU A 505 -4.27 -4.25 -19.27
C LEU A 505 -4.89 -5.05 -20.43
N ILE A 506 -5.53 -4.35 -21.39
CA ILE A 506 -6.10 -4.98 -22.58
C ILE A 506 -4.98 -5.55 -23.46
N LYS A 507 -3.88 -4.82 -23.67
CA LYS A 507 -2.71 -5.31 -24.43
C LYS A 507 -1.95 -6.43 -23.73
N GLY A 508 -2.17 -6.66 -22.44
CA GLY A 508 -1.49 -7.69 -21.66
C GLY A 508 -0.08 -7.29 -21.20
N GLU A 509 0.26 -6.00 -21.27
CA GLU A 509 1.53 -5.44 -20.77
C GLU A 509 1.55 -5.34 -19.24
N GLN A 510 0.37 -5.20 -18.63
CA GLN A 510 0.17 -5.19 -17.18
C GLN A 510 -0.85 -6.25 -16.75
N GLU A 511 -0.74 -6.70 -15.50
CA GLU A 511 -1.70 -7.61 -14.88
C GLU A 511 -2.37 -6.91 -13.68
N ASN A 512 -3.70 -7.02 -13.60
CA ASN A 512 -4.47 -6.63 -12.41
C ASN A 512 -5.49 -7.72 -12.10
N ASN A 513 -5.19 -8.53 -11.09
CA ASN A 513 -6.00 -9.68 -10.72
C ASN A 513 -7.39 -9.29 -10.21
N HIS A 514 -7.56 -8.09 -9.64
CA HIS A 514 -8.86 -7.61 -9.19
C HIS A 514 -9.83 -7.34 -10.36
N LEU A 515 -9.29 -7.08 -11.56
CA LEU A 515 -10.06 -6.73 -12.75
C LEU A 515 -10.06 -7.84 -13.80
N ASN A 516 -9.36 -8.94 -13.54
CA ASN A 516 -9.08 -9.97 -14.55
C ASN A 516 -10.35 -10.51 -15.23
N PRO A 517 -11.44 -10.86 -14.51
CA PRO A 517 -12.65 -11.34 -15.19
C PRO A 517 -13.26 -10.28 -16.12
N MET A 518 -13.34 -9.01 -15.70
CA MET A 518 -13.84 -7.94 -16.56
C MET A 518 -12.98 -7.73 -17.80
N ILE A 519 -11.66 -7.76 -17.65
CA ILE A 519 -10.71 -7.64 -18.78
C ILE A 519 -10.85 -8.83 -19.75
N GLN A 520 -11.06 -10.04 -19.24
CA GLN A 520 -11.32 -11.22 -20.07
C GLN A 520 -12.63 -11.11 -20.85
N ASP A 521 -13.70 -10.59 -20.22
CA ASP A 521 -14.98 -10.34 -20.91
C ASP A 521 -14.80 -9.33 -22.05
N ILE A 522 -14.10 -8.21 -21.80
CA ILE A 522 -13.82 -7.21 -22.85
C ILE A 522 -13.04 -7.85 -24.00
N LYS A 523 -11.99 -8.63 -23.70
CA LYS A 523 -11.19 -9.31 -24.73
C LYS A 523 -12.05 -10.28 -25.56
N HIS A 524 -12.97 -10.99 -24.93
CA HIS A 524 -13.89 -11.89 -25.62
C HIS A 524 -14.90 -11.12 -26.48
N LEU A 525 -15.44 -10.00 -25.99
CA LEU A 525 -16.34 -9.14 -26.77
C LEU A 525 -15.63 -8.52 -27.99
N LEU A 526 -14.36 -8.13 -27.84
CA LEU A 526 -13.55 -7.58 -28.93
C LEU A 526 -13.31 -8.59 -30.07
N GLN A 527 -13.40 -9.89 -29.81
CA GLN A 527 -13.28 -10.92 -30.86
C GLN A 527 -14.48 -10.97 -31.83
N GLN A 528 -15.57 -10.25 -31.53
CA GLN A 528 -16.75 -10.19 -32.41
C GLN A 528 -16.61 -9.19 -33.57
N PHE A 529 -15.58 -8.34 -33.54
CA PHE A 529 -15.30 -7.34 -34.56
C PHE A 529 -14.34 -7.90 -35.62
N GLU A 530 -14.52 -7.49 -36.88
CA GLU A 530 -13.60 -7.86 -37.97
C GLU A 530 -12.23 -7.21 -37.77
N GLU A 531 -12.24 -5.92 -37.42
CA GLU A 531 -11.04 -5.18 -37.05
C GLU A 531 -11.34 -4.24 -35.88
N TYR A 532 -10.45 -4.17 -34.90
CA TYR A 532 -10.59 -3.24 -33.78
C TYR A 532 -9.25 -2.66 -33.35
N ARG A 533 -9.30 -1.50 -32.69
CA ARG A 533 -8.16 -0.91 -32.00
C ARG A 533 -8.59 -0.40 -30.63
N VAL A 534 -7.72 -0.52 -29.63
CA VAL A 534 -7.91 0.07 -28.30
C VAL A 534 -6.71 0.97 -28.03
N GLU A 535 -6.95 2.27 -27.98
CA GLU A 535 -5.92 3.31 -28.00
C GLU A 535 -6.06 4.26 -26.80
N PHE A 536 -4.93 4.81 -26.37
CA PHE A 536 -4.88 5.84 -25.33
C PHE A 536 -4.95 7.22 -25.99
N THR A 537 -5.75 8.10 -25.41
CA THR A 537 -5.79 9.51 -25.75
C THR A 537 -5.60 10.36 -24.50
N PHE A 538 -5.10 11.59 -24.63
CA PHE A 538 -5.04 12.50 -23.49
C PHE A 538 -6.45 13.04 -23.17
N ARG A 539 -6.64 13.54 -21.95
CA ARG A 539 -7.95 14.04 -21.48
C ARG A 539 -8.53 15.13 -22.37
N GLU A 540 -7.67 15.97 -22.94
CA GLU A 540 -8.05 17.03 -23.88
C GLU A 540 -8.69 16.45 -25.16
N GLY A 541 -8.34 15.23 -25.56
CA GLY A 541 -8.93 14.52 -26.69
C GLY A 541 -10.11 13.61 -26.33
N ASN A 542 -10.45 13.50 -25.03
CA ASN A 542 -11.57 12.68 -24.52
C ASN A 542 -12.66 13.51 -23.83
N GLY A 543 -12.60 14.84 -23.92
CA GLY A 543 -13.42 15.75 -23.11
C GLY A 543 -14.93 15.54 -23.23
N VAL A 544 -15.42 15.13 -24.40
CA VAL A 544 -16.84 14.83 -24.60
C VAL A 544 -17.27 13.58 -23.81
N ALA A 545 -16.48 12.51 -23.84
CA ALA A 545 -16.77 11.29 -23.09
C ALA A 545 -16.72 11.54 -21.57
N ASP A 546 -15.71 12.30 -21.10
CA ASP A 546 -15.61 12.74 -19.70
C ASP A 546 -16.82 13.56 -19.26
N ARG A 547 -17.32 14.47 -20.11
CA ARG A 547 -18.53 15.23 -19.79
C ARG A 547 -19.75 14.32 -19.68
N ILE A 548 -19.92 13.37 -20.60
CA ILE A 548 -21.04 12.42 -20.56
C ILE A 548 -21.00 11.61 -19.26
N ALA A 549 -19.82 11.10 -18.89
CA ALA A 549 -19.64 10.33 -17.67
C ALA A 549 -19.96 11.17 -16.42
N LYS A 550 -19.48 12.41 -16.35
CA LYS A 550 -19.76 13.33 -15.22
C LYS A 550 -21.24 13.67 -15.08
N GLU A 551 -21.93 13.95 -16.18
CA GLU A 551 -23.36 14.23 -16.17
C GLU A 551 -24.16 12.99 -15.75
N SER A 552 -23.70 11.80 -16.13
CA SER A 552 -24.33 10.53 -15.75
C SER A 552 -24.33 10.28 -14.23
N LEU A 553 -23.46 10.94 -13.45
CA LEU A 553 -23.49 10.85 -11.98
C LEU A 553 -24.79 11.38 -11.38
N SER A 554 -25.44 12.33 -12.06
CA SER A 554 -26.66 12.99 -11.60
C SER A 554 -27.94 12.20 -11.89
N PHE A 555 -27.87 11.09 -12.62
CA PHE A 555 -29.08 10.35 -12.99
C PHE A 555 -29.64 9.60 -11.78
N GLU A 556 -30.94 9.75 -11.56
CA GLU A 556 -31.68 9.10 -10.46
C GLU A 556 -31.89 7.60 -10.69
N ASN A 557 -31.96 7.15 -11.94
CA ASN A 557 -32.08 5.74 -12.32
C ASN A 557 -30.80 5.19 -12.96
N HIS A 558 -30.62 3.86 -12.88
CA HIS A 558 -29.47 3.14 -13.45
C HIS A 558 -29.73 2.61 -14.87
N ASP A 559 -30.84 3.01 -15.48
CA ASP A 559 -31.21 2.62 -16.84
C ASP A 559 -30.25 3.25 -17.86
N PRO A 560 -29.77 2.48 -18.86
CA PRO A 560 -28.91 3.02 -19.91
C PRO A 560 -29.69 3.99 -20.80
N LYS A 561 -29.19 5.22 -20.95
CA LYS A 561 -29.73 6.21 -21.90
C LYS A 561 -28.90 6.19 -23.18
N LEU A 562 -29.52 5.82 -24.29
CA LEU A 562 -28.93 5.77 -25.62
C LEU A 562 -29.54 6.84 -26.52
N TYR A 563 -28.70 7.66 -27.13
CA TYR A 563 -29.12 8.76 -27.99
C TYR A 563 -28.58 8.55 -29.41
N SER A 564 -29.49 8.46 -30.38
CA SER A 564 -29.16 8.49 -31.82
C SER A 564 -29.15 9.92 -32.39
N ILE A 565 -29.63 10.89 -31.61
CA ILE A 565 -29.64 12.32 -31.93
C ILE A 565 -28.86 13.04 -30.82
N MET A 566 -27.93 13.92 -31.22
CA MET A 566 -27.06 14.62 -30.28
C MET A 566 -27.85 15.51 -29.30
N PRO A 567 -27.74 15.27 -27.98
CA PRO A 567 -28.39 16.12 -26.98
C PRO A 567 -27.82 17.54 -26.95
N MET A 568 -28.67 18.53 -26.68
CA MET A 568 -28.28 19.95 -26.62
C MET A 568 -27.16 20.24 -25.61
N TRP A 569 -27.12 19.51 -24.50
CA TRP A 569 -26.12 19.70 -23.44
C TRP A 569 -24.72 19.18 -23.82
N ILE A 570 -24.59 18.34 -24.86
CA ILE A 570 -23.31 17.84 -25.38
C ILE A 570 -22.82 18.62 -26.59
N LYS A 571 -23.73 19.20 -27.37
CA LYS A 571 -23.43 19.89 -28.63
C LYS A 571 -22.24 20.87 -28.53
N PRO A 572 -22.14 21.77 -27.53
CA PRO A 572 -21.01 22.71 -27.45
C PRO A 572 -19.64 22.02 -27.36
N PHE A 573 -19.56 20.89 -26.66
CA PHE A 573 -18.31 20.15 -26.47
C PHE A 573 -17.89 19.40 -27.74
N VAL A 574 -18.86 18.84 -28.46
CA VAL A 574 -18.60 18.21 -29.77
C VAL A 574 -18.18 19.24 -30.81
N ASP A 575 -18.81 20.42 -30.80
CA ASP A 575 -18.46 21.50 -31.71
C ASP A 575 -17.01 21.99 -31.44
N ILE A 576 -16.56 22.03 -30.18
CA ILE A 576 -15.15 22.33 -29.81
C ILE A 576 -14.18 21.27 -30.32
N ASP A 577 -14.51 19.98 -30.23
CA ASP A 577 -13.69 18.88 -30.78
C ASP A 577 -13.59 18.94 -32.32
N ASN A 578 -14.59 19.52 -32.98
CA ASN A 578 -14.68 19.61 -34.43
C ASN A 578 -13.94 20.81 -35.03
N MET A 579 -13.75 21.89 -34.25
CA MET A 579 -12.91 23.07 -34.55
C MET A 579 -11.42 22.76 -34.45
#